data_AF-A0A7C3DBI3-F1
#
_entry.id   AF-A0A7C3DBI3-F1
#
_cell.length_a   1.000
_cell.length_b   1.000
_cell.length_c   1.000
_cell.angle_alpha   90.00
_cell.angle_beta   90.00
_cell.angle_gamma   90.00
#
_symmetry.space_group_name_H-M   'P 1'
#
loop_
_entity.id
_entity.type
_entity.pdbx_description
1 polymer ?
#
loop_
_entity_poly.entity_id
_entity_poly.type
_entity_poly.pdbx_seq_one_letter_code
_entity_poly.pdbx_strand_id
1 'polypeptide(L)'
;MTTLPSTEQVWKALAQIPDPEIPVINVVEMGIVRDVEIEGNKATITMTPTFSGCPALHLIREQLERTARALGFDPVEVKTVLSPAWSTDWITPEAKERLRQYGIAPPKPRGAQDFLIELEAAPTPCPRCGSLNTSVKNTFGPTLCKAIYVCNNCQEPFESFKTV
;
A
#
# COMPACT_ATOMS: atom_id res chain seq x y z
N MET A 1 -29.48 -22.46 4.16
CA MET A 1 -29.26 -21.19 4.89
C MET A 1 -27.78 -20.88 4.78
N THR A 2 -27.40 -19.96 3.91
CA THR A 2 -26.00 -19.56 3.77
C THR A 2 -25.70 -18.58 4.89
N THR A 3 -24.94 -19.03 5.89
CA THR A 3 -24.50 -18.20 7.00
C THR A 3 -23.63 -17.07 6.43
N LEU A 4 -23.90 -15.82 6.84
CA LEU A 4 -23.10 -14.69 6.41
C LEU A 4 -21.65 -14.85 6.90
N PRO A 5 -20.65 -14.51 6.09
CA PRO A 5 -19.26 -14.69 6.46
C PRO A 5 -18.85 -13.78 7.61
N SER A 6 -17.92 -14.25 8.44
CA SER A 6 -17.34 -13.47 9.52
C SER A 6 -16.43 -12.35 8.98
N THR A 7 -16.17 -11.33 9.81
CA THR A 7 -15.23 -10.24 9.49
C THR A 7 -13.86 -10.78 9.06
N GLU A 8 -13.37 -11.84 9.68
CA GLU A 8 -12.10 -12.49 9.31
C GLU A 8 -12.14 -13.08 7.89
N GLN A 9 -13.26 -13.69 7.49
CA GLN A 9 -13.42 -14.21 6.13
C GLN A 9 -13.46 -13.08 5.09
N VAL A 10 -14.06 -11.93 5.44
CA VAL A 10 -14.01 -10.74 4.59
C VAL A 10 -12.58 -10.25 4.43
N TRP A 11 -11.83 -10.05 5.53
CA TRP A 11 -10.42 -9.66 5.45
C TRP A 11 -9.57 -10.61 4.60
N LYS A 12 -9.77 -11.93 4.73
CA LYS A 12 -9.10 -12.94 3.90
C LYS A 12 -9.43 -12.80 2.42
N ALA A 13 -10.68 -12.49 2.09
CA ALA A 13 -11.10 -12.27 0.71
C ALA A 13 -10.53 -10.96 0.15
N LEU A 14 -10.55 -9.87 0.92
CA LEU A 14 -9.96 -8.60 0.50
C LEU A 14 -8.44 -8.69 0.30
N ALA A 15 -7.75 -9.54 1.08
CA ALA A 15 -6.33 -9.82 0.90
C ALA A 15 -6.01 -10.56 -0.42
N GLN A 16 -7.01 -11.05 -1.16
CA GLN A 16 -6.80 -11.60 -2.51
C GLN A 16 -6.81 -10.54 -3.61
N ILE A 17 -7.07 -9.27 -3.29
CA ILE A 17 -7.15 -8.19 -4.27
C ILE A 17 -5.75 -7.55 -4.41
N PRO A 18 -5.01 -7.85 -5.51
CA PRO A 18 -3.68 -7.28 -5.71
C PRO A 18 -3.76 -5.77 -5.97
N ASP A 19 -2.69 -5.05 -5.64
CA ASP A 19 -2.57 -3.65 -6.06
C ASP A 19 -2.43 -3.58 -7.60
N PRO A 20 -3.22 -2.75 -8.30
CA PRO A 20 -3.16 -2.65 -9.76
C PRO A 20 -1.81 -2.20 -10.31
N GLU A 21 -1.01 -1.47 -9.53
CA GLU A 21 0.31 -0.97 -9.92
C GLU A 21 1.44 -1.90 -9.46
N ILE A 22 1.23 -2.68 -8.40
CA ILE A 22 2.21 -3.58 -7.78
C ILE A 22 1.57 -4.95 -7.48
N PRO A 23 1.51 -5.87 -8.47
CA PRO A 23 0.78 -7.13 -8.33
C PRO A 23 1.32 -8.10 -7.26
N VAL A 24 2.52 -7.85 -6.72
CA VAL A 24 3.16 -8.70 -5.70
C VAL A 24 2.70 -8.40 -4.27
N ILE A 25 1.90 -7.36 -4.07
CA ILE A 25 1.29 -6.99 -2.78
C ILE A 25 -0.20 -6.73 -2.97
N ASN A 26 -0.97 -6.83 -1.89
CA ASN A 26 -2.42 -6.61 -1.91
C ASN A 26 -2.85 -5.37 -1.12
N VAL A 27 -4.11 -4.98 -1.29
CA VAL A 27 -4.70 -3.79 -0.67
C VAL A 27 -4.74 -3.85 0.87
N VAL A 28 -4.76 -5.04 1.47
CA VAL A 28 -4.73 -5.22 2.92
C VAL A 28 -3.31 -5.03 3.45
N GLU A 29 -2.32 -5.64 2.78
CA GLU A 29 -0.91 -5.58 3.16
C GLU A 29 -0.28 -4.21 2.96
N MET A 30 -0.78 -3.46 1.99
CA MET A 30 -0.45 -2.04 1.82
C MET A 30 -1.10 -1.15 2.87
N GLY A 31 -2.02 -1.68 3.68
CA GLY A 31 -2.81 -0.88 4.62
C GLY A 31 -3.77 0.08 3.94
N ILE A 32 -4.16 -0.17 2.68
CA ILE A 32 -5.17 0.62 1.97
C ILE A 32 -6.54 0.35 2.60
N VAL A 33 -6.87 -0.91 2.90
CA VAL A 33 -8.07 -1.26 3.68
C VAL A 33 -7.78 -1.01 5.16
N ARG A 34 -8.61 -0.18 5.80
CA ARG A 34 -8.44 0.25 7.19
C ARG A 34 -9.40 -0.42 8.14
N ASP A 35 -10.62 -0.67 7.68
CA ASP A 35 -11.65 -1.22 8.54
C ASP A 35 -12.71 -1.97 7.73
N VAL A 36 -13.34 -2.94 8.39
CA VAL A 36 -14.44 -3.75 7.86
C VAL A 36 -15.48 -3.93 8.97
N GLU A 37 -16.62 -3.26 8.80
CA GLU A 37 -17.77 -3.36 9.71
C GLU A 37 -18.87 -4.21 9.04
N ILE A 38 -19.44 -5.15 9.81
CA ILE A 38 -20.53 -6.01 9.34
C ILE A 38 -21.72 -5.83 10.27
N GLU A 39 -22.86 -5.43 9.69
CA GLU A 39 -24.12 -5.19 10.40
C GLU A 39 -25.23 -6.00 9.72
N GLY A 40 -25.53 -7.19 10.26
CA GLY A 40 -26.45 -8.11 9.59
C GLY A 40 -25.92 -8.49 8.21
N ASN A 41 -26.68 -8.21 7.15
CA ASN A 41 -26.30 -8.45 5.76
C ASN A 41 -25.58 -7.27 5.07
N LYS A 42 -25.37 -6.16 5.78
CA LYS A 42 -24.63 -4.99 5.29
C LYS A 42 -23.14 -5.13 5.60
N ALA A 43 -22.29 -4.80 4.63
CA ALA A 43 -20.85 -4.63 4.84
C ALA A 43 -20.42 -3.19 4.54
N THR A 44 -19.67 -2.59 5.44
CA THR A 44 -19.02 -1.29 5.26
C THR A 44 -17.50 -1.49 5.27
N ILE A 45 -16.82 -1.11 4.19
CA ILE A 45 -15.36 -1.22 4.07
C ILE A 45 -14.78 0.19 4.01
N THR A 46 -13.87 0.50 4.93
CA THR A 46 -13.16 1.78 4.95
C THR A 46 -11.79 1.64 4.32
N MET A 47 -11.46 2.51 3.37
CA MET A 47 -10.16 2.54 2.70
C MET A 47 -9.51 3.93 2.71
N THR A 48 -8.19 3.96 2.71
CA THR A 48 -7.38 5.19 2.57
C THR A 48 -6.42 5.02 1.39
N PRO A 49 -6.47 5.90 0.39
CA PRO A 49 -5.58 5.82 -0.77
C PRO A 49 -4.15 6.17 -0.40
N THR A 50 -3.17 5.54 -1.04
CA THR A 50 -1.73 5.88 -0.92
C THR A 50 -1.42 7.28 -1.45
N PHE A 51 -2.23 7.78 -2.38
CA PHE A 51 -2.17 9.13 -2.92
C PHE A 51 -3.59 9.60 -3.30
N SER A 52 -3.96 10.82 -2.92
CA SER A 52 -5.33 11.33 -3.10
C SER A 52 -5.77 11.44 -4.56
N GLY A 53 -4.83 11.67 -5.49
CA GLY A 53 -5.09 11.70 -6.93
C GLY A 53 -4.80 10.37 -7.64
N CYS A 54 -4.79 9.23 -6.93
CA CYS A 54 -4.46 7.94 -7.53
C CYS A 54 -5.53 7.52 -8.55
N PRO A 55 -5.19 7.34 -9.84
CA PRO A 55 -6.16 6.94 -10.85
C PRO A 55 -6.73 5.53 -10.59
N ALA A 56 -5.96 4.67 -9.90
CA ALA A 56 -6.38 3.31 -9.57
C ALA A 56 -7.40 3.23 -8.42
N LEU A 57 -7.71 4.35 -7.74
CA LEU A 57 -8.64 4.37 -6.60
C LEU A 57 -10.03 3.82 -6.96
N HIS A 58 -10.55 4.18 -8.13
CA HIS A 58 -11.85 3.70 -8.59
C HIS A 58 -11.84 2.17 -8.82
N LEU A 59 -10.77 1.63 -9.41
CA LEU A 59 -10.63 0.20 -9.64
C LEU A 59 -10.56 -0.58 -8.32
N ILE A 60 -9.77 -0.10 -7.36
CA ILE A 60 -9.68 -0.70 -6.02
C ILE A 60 -11.05 -0.71 -5.36
N ARG A 61 -11.77 0.42 -5.38
CA ARG A 61 -13.12 0.52 -4.81
C ARG A 61 -14.07 -0.49 -5.44
N GLU A 62 -14.10 -0.59 -6.77
CA GLU A 62 -14.95 -1.57 -7.44
C GLU A 62 -14.61 -3.01 -7.07
N GLN A 63 -13.32 -3.34 -6.95
CA GLN A 63 -12.88 -4.68 -6.56
C GLN A 63 -13.27 -5.02 -5.12
N LEU A 64 -13.19 -4.06 -4.20
CA LEU A 64 -13.68 -4.21 -2.82
C LEU A 64 -15.20 -4.47 -2.80
N GLU A 65 -15.97 -3.66 -3.53
CA GLU A 65 -17.43 -3.80 -3.64
C GLU A 65 -17.82 -5.16 -4.23
N ARG A 66 -17.20 -5.55 -5.34
CA ARG A 66 -17.47 -6.84 -6.03
C ARG A 66 -17.12 -8.03 -5.14
N THR A 67 -15.97 -7.99 -4.46
CA THR A 67 -15.54 -9.07 -3.56
C THR A 67 -16.50 -9.24 -2.39
N ALA A 68 -16.93 -8.15 -1.75
CA ALA A 68 -17.92 -8.22 -0.67
C ALA A 68 -19.29 -8.69 -1.16
N ARG A 69 -19.77 -8.25 -2.33
CA ARG A 69 -21.02 -8.75 -2.92
C ARG A 69 -20.96 -10.25 -3.22
N ALA A 70 -19.81 -10.74 -3.73
CA ALA A 70 -19.61 -12.16 -3.99
C ALA A 70 -19.65 -13.03 -2.72
N LEU A 71 -19.36 -12.44 -1.56
CA LEU A 71 -19.51 -13.08 -0.25
C LEU A 71 -20.96 -13.09 0.28
N GLY A 72 -21.90 -12.47 -0.43
CA GLY A 72 -23.33 -12.45 -0.10
C GLY A 72 -23.80 -11.21 0.68
N PHE A 73 -22.96 -10.18 0.83
CA PHE A 73 -23.39 -8.92 1.43
C PHE A 73 -24.19 -8.08 0.44
N ASP A 74 -25.31 -7.54 0.90
CA ASP A 74 -26.11 -6.54 0.20
C ASP A 74 -26.99 -5.81 1.22
N PRO A 75 -26.80 -4.50 1.45
CA PRO A 75 -25.94 -3.58 0.70
C PRO A 75 -24.45 -3.66 1.06
N VAL A 76 -23.60 -3.24 0.11
CA VAL A 76 -22.15 -3.02 0.32
C VAL A 76 -21.82 -1.55 0.15
N GLU A 77 -21.11 -0.98 1.12
CA GLU A 77 -20.67 0.41 1.14
C GLU A 77 -19.15 0.48 1.27
N VAL A 78 -18.47 1.11 0.32
CA VAL A 78 -17.02 1.41 0.44
C VAL A 78 -16.84 2.89 0.73
N LYS A 79 -16.22 3.22 1.86
CA LYS A 79 -15.93 4.58 2.31
C LYS A 79 -14.46 4.90 2.08
N THR A 80 -14.19 6.03 1.44
CA THR A 80 -12.83 6.53 1.27
C THR A 80 -12.57 7.63 2.31
N VAL A 81 -11.59 7.43 3.18
CA VAL A 81 -11.20 8.39 4.21
C VAL A 81 -9.79 8.91 3.91
N LEU A 82 -9.61 10.22 4.05
CA LEU A 82 -8.32 10.91 3.83
C LEU A 82 -7.64 11.33 5.15
N SER A 83 -8.31 11.10 6.29
CA SER A 83 -7.79 11.40 7.63
C SER A 83 -7.95 10.17 8.54
N PRO A 84 -6.87 9.67 9.17
CA PRO A 84 -5.48 10.10 8.95
C PRO A 84 -5.00 9.82 7.52
N ALA A 85 -4.03 10.59 7.04
CA ALA A 85 -3.40 10.34 5.75
C ALA A 85 -2.70 8.97 5.77
N TRP A 86 -2.64 8.31 4.60
CA TRP A 86 -1.94 7.04 4.49
C TRP A 86 -0.45 7.21 4.78
N SER A 87 0.11 6.27 5.56
CA SER A 87 1.54 6.23 5.89
C SER A 87 2.17 4.95 5.37
N THR A 88 3.41 5.07 4.91
CA THR A 88 4.25 3.92 4.53
C THR A 88 4.52 2.95 5.69
N ASP A 89 4.30 3.40 6.92
CA ASP A 89 4.39 2.55 8.12
C ASP A 89 3.28 1.51 8.19
N TRP A 90 2.18 1.69 7.44
CA TRP A 90 1.08 0.73 7.39
C TRP A 90 1.36 -0.48 6.51
N ILE A 91 2.44 -0.46 5.72
CA ILE A 91 2.85 -1.62 4.91
C ILE A 91 3.42 -2.69 5.84
N THR A 92 2.91 -3.93 5.73
CA THR A 92 3.39 -5.04 6.56
C THR A 92 4.86 -5.38 6.28
N PRO A 93 5.61 -5.93 7.27
CA PRO A 93 7.00 -6.36 7.06
C PRO A 93 7.17 -7.35 5.89
N GLU A 94 6.23 -8.28 5.74
CA GLU A 94 6.24 -9.28 4.66
C GLU A 94 6.03 -8.64 3.28
N ALA A 95 5.22 -7.58 3.21
CA ALA A 95 5.01 -6.83 1.97
C ALA A 95 6.24 -5.97 1.63
N LYS A 96 6.89 -5.36 2.63
CA LYS A 96 8.17 -4.65 2.43
C LYS A 96 9.25 -5.57 1.87
N GLU A 97 9.32 -6.82 2.34
CA GLU A 97 10.27 -7.80 1.81
C GLU A 97 9.91 -8.25 0.39
N ARG A 98 8.63 -8.48 0.08
CA ARG A 98 8.21 -8.78 -1.29
C ARG A 98 8.47 -7.64 -2.27
N LEU A 99 8.26 -6.40 -1.85
CA LEU A 99 8.66 -5.22 -2.62
C LEU A 99 10.15 -5.27 -2.95
N ARG A 100 11.00 -5.53 -1.95
CA ARG A 100 12.45 -5.66 -2.13
C ARG A 100 12.81 -6.75 -3.14
N GLN A 101 12.21 -7.93 -3.02
CA GLN A 101 12.44 -9.06 -3.93
C GLN A 101 11.98 -8.76 -5.36
N TYR A 102 10.88 -8.01 -5.50
CA TYR A 102 10.38 -7.54 -6.78
C TYR A 102 11.27 -6.46 -7.41
N GLY A 103 12.18 -5.85 -6.63
CA GLY A 103 13.10 -4.81 -7.08
C GLY A 103 12.64 -3.38 -6.77
N ILE A 104 11.62 -3.22 -5.92
CA ILE A 104 11.19 -1.94 -5.37
C ILE A 104 11.79 -1.79 -3.99
N ALA A 105 12.58 -0.75 -3.76
CA ALA A 105 13.12 -0.48 -2.43
C ALA A 105 11.98 -0.09 -1.48
N PRO A 106 11.76 -0.82 -0.38
CA PRO A 106 10.71 -0.50 0.58
C PRO A 106 10.95 0.89 1.20
N PRO A 107 9.87 1.62 1.53
CA PRO A 107 9.99 2.93 2.13
C PRO A 107 10.67 2.85 3.50
N LYS A 108 11.39 3.91 3.85
CA LYS A 108 12.05 4.02 5.16
C LYS A 108 10.99 4.12 6.26
N PRO A 109 11.24 3.54 7.44
CA PRO A 109 10.44 3.87 8.61
C PRO A 109 10.55 5.36 8.88
N ARG A 110 9.44 6.00 9.23
CA ARG A 110 9.47 7.39 9.72
C ARG A 110 10.32 7.40 11.00
N GLY A 111 11.40 8.18 11.02
CA GLY A 111 12.23 8.34 12.23
C GLY A 111 11.36 8.79 13.40
N ALA A 112 11.48 8.16 14.56
CA ALA A 112 10.64 8.36 15.75
C ALA A 112 10.86 9.72 16.46
N GLN A 113 11.34 10.75 15.77
CA GLN A 113 11.64 12.05 16.35
C GLN A 113 10.50 13.02 15.99
N ASP A 114 9.48 13.07 16.85
CA ASP A 114 8.56 14.21 16.87
C ASP A 114 9.39 15.51 16.93
N PHE A 115 9.10 16.45 16.02
CA PHE A 115 9.57 17.84 15.98
C PHE A 115 10.94 18.22 15.38
N LEU A 116 11.79 17.29 14.91
CA LEU A 116 13.05 17.65 14.23
C LEU A 116 13.01 17.34 12.74
N ILE A 117 13.24 18.37 11.92
CA ILE A 117 13.45 18.21 10.47
C ILE A 117 14.78 17.46 10.30
N GLU A 118 14.71 16.18 9.95
CA GLU A 118 15.88 15.40 9.59
C GLU A 118 16.41 15.93 8.24
N LEU A 119 17.43 16.80 8.31
CA LEU A 119 18.03 17.50 7.17
C LEU A 119 18.67 16.53 6.16
N GLU A 120 19.04 15.32 6.60
CA GLU A 120 19.63 14.29 5.77
C GLU A 120 18.75 13.04 5.80
N ALA A 121 18.03 12.82 4.71
CA ALA A 121 16.92 11.89 4.65
C ALA A 121 17.30 10.39 4.64
N ALA A 122 18.31 9.89 5.35
CA ALA A 122 18.82 8.50 5.32
C ALA A 122 19.02 7.87 3.90
N PRO A 123 20.03 7.05 3.63
CA PRO A 123 20.16 6.43 2.31
C PRO A 123 19.06 5.37 2.06
N THR A 124 18.43 5.36 0.87
CA THR A 124 17.50 4.29 0.47
C THR A 124 18.31 3.07 0.02
N PRO A 125 18.16 1.89 0.64
CA PRO A 125 18.97 0.72 0.29
C PRO A 125 18.60 0.19 -1.10
N CYS A 126 19.62 -0.15 -1.89
CA CYS A 126 19.41 -0.81 -3.18
C CYS A 126 18.77 -2.19 -2.98
N PRO A 127 17.65 -2.50 -3.67
CA PRO A 127 16.96 -3.78 -3.50
C PRO A 127 17.75 -4.97 -4.05
N ARG A 128 18.71 -4.72 -4.95
CA ARG A 128 19.54 -5.76 -5.59
C ARG A 128 20.77 -6.13 -4.76
N CYS A 129 21.61 -5.16 -4.41
CA CYS A 129 22.89 -5.40 -3.74
C CYS A 129 22.94 -4.95 -2.27
N GLY A 130 21.88 -4.30 -1.76
CA GLY A 130 21.84 -3.79 -0.39
C GLY A 130 22.69 -2.53 -0.15
N SER A 131 23.39 -2.02 -1.15
CA SER A 131 24.22 -0.80 -1.00
C SER A 131 23.37 0.42 -0.63
N LEU A 132 23.90 1.22 0.30
CA LEU A 132 23.35 2.52 0.69
C LEU A 132 23.85 3.67 -0.21
N ASN A 133 24.79 3.38 -1.12
CA ASN A 133 25.31 4.36 -2.08
C ASN A 133 24.33 4.51 -3.25
N THR A 134 23.23 5.21 -2.99
CA THR A 134 22.14 5.43 -3.95
C THR A 134 21.89 6.92 -4.13
N SER A 135 21.45 7.30 -5.33
CA SER A 135 21.17 8.69 -5.69
C SER A 135 19.80 8.79 -6.35
N VAL A 136 19.03 9.82 -5.99
CA VAL A 136 17.74 10.11 -6.63
C VAL A 136 18.03 10.57 -8.05
N LYS A 137 17.50 9.86 -9.05
CA LYS A 137 17.59 10.25 -10.45
C LYS A 137 16.40 11.09 -10.87
N ASN A 138 15.21 10.76 -10.38
CA ASN A 138 13.98 11.52 -10.59
C ASN A 138 13.05 11.39 -9.38
N THR A 139 12.56 12.51 -8.88
CA THR A 139 11.59 12.57 -7.77
C THR A 139 10.20 12.06 -8.19
N PHE A 140 9.96 11.85 -9.48
CA PHE A 140 8.75 11.27 -10.04
C PHE A 140 9.04 9.93 -10.72
N GLY A 141 8.34 8.88 -10.27
CA GLY A 141 8.31 7.58 -10.92
C GLY A 141 7.09 7.41 -11.83
N PRO A 142 6.80 6.16 -12.26
CA PRO A 142 5.61 5.85 -13.06
C PRO A 142 4.30 6.22 -12.34
N THR A 143 4.33 6.22 -11.01
CA THR A 143 3.20 6.54 -10.15
C THR A 143 3.63 7.62 -9.16
N LEU A 144 2.72 8.52 -8.78
CA LEU A 144 3.09 9.73 -8.02
C LEU A 144 3.60 9.43 -6.61
N CYS A 145 3.24 8.27 -6.06
CA CYS A 145 3.72 7.76 -4.79
C CYS A 145 5.15 7.20 -4.86
N LYS A 146 5.74 7.05 -6.05
CA LYS A 146 7.09 6.50 -6.26
C LYS A 146 8.08 7.52 -6.81
N ALA A 147 9.36 7.25 -6.59
CA ALA A 147 10.51 7.97 -7.13
C ALA A 147 11.53 6.98 -7.71
N ILE A 148 12.40 7.47 -8.61
CA ILE A 148 13.41 6.67 -9.31
C ILE A 148 14.79 6.98 -8.74
N TYR A 149 15.51 5.93 -8.36
CA TYR A 149 16.85 5.95 -7.83
C TYR A 149 17.81 5.20 -8.76
N VAL A 150 19.11 5.44 -8.60
CA VAL A 150 20.18 4.64 -9.19
C VAL A 150 21.15 4.24 -8.09
N CYS A 151 21.57 2.99 -8.08
CA CYS A 151 22.65 2.54 -7.19
C CYS A 151 24.00 2.82 -7.82
N ASN A 152 24.89 3.55 -7.14
CA ASN A 152 26.22 3.86 -7.66
C ASN A 152 27.20 2.67 -7.57
N ASN A 153 26.85 1.61 -6.83
CA ASN A 153 27.66 0.39 -6.73
C ASN A 153 27.37 -0.62 -7.83
N CYS A 154 26.10 -1.01 -8.01
CA CYS A 154 25.71 -1.99 -9.03
C CYS A 154 25.18 -1.35 -10.31
N GLN A 155 25.09 -0.01 -10.36
CA GLN A 155 24.63 0.79 -11.51
C GLN A 155 23.18 0.55 -11.96
N GLU A 156 22.41 -0.22 -11.20
CA GLU A 156 21.01 -0.53 -11.49
C GLU A 156 20.07 0.62 -11.09
N PRO A 157 19.14 1.02 -11.97
CA PRO A 157 18.03 1.88 -11.61
C PRO A 157 16.95 1.09 -10.84
N PHE A 158 16.28 1.72 -9.88
CA PHE A 158 15.20 1.11 -9.10
C PHE A 158 14.16 2.13 -8.62
N GLU A 159 12.97 1.64 -8.29
CA GLU A 159 11.88 2.45 -7.74
C GLU A 159 11.85 2.38 -6.20
N SER A 160 11.39 3.44 -5.55
CA SER A 160 11.06 3.42 -4.12
C SER A 160 9.83 4.27 -3.83
N PHE A 161 9.05 3.86 -2.84
CA PHE A 161 7.94 4.68 -2.34
C PHE A 161 8.47 5.93 -1.65
N LYS A 162 7.80 7.06 -1.88
CA LYS A 162 7.99 8.27 -1.10
C LYS A 162 7.51 7.99 0.32
N THR A 163 8.37 8.28 1.30
CA THR A 163 7.99 8.23 2.71
C THR A 163 7.00 9.36 2.98
N VAL A 164 5.81 9.01 3.46
CA VAL A 164 4.71 9.94 3.81
C VAL A 164 4.13 9.60 5.17
#